data_AF-A0A9E6AVM1-F1
#
_entry.id   AF-A0A9E6AVM1-F1
#
_cell.length_a   1.000
_cell.length_b   1.000
_cell.length_c   1.000
_cell.angle_alpha   90.00
_cell.angle_beta   90.00
_cell.angle_gamma   90.00
#
_symmetry.space_group_name_H-M   'P 1'
#
loop_
_entity.id
_entity.type
_entity.pdbx_description
1 polymer ?
#
loop_
_entity_poly.entity_id
_entity_poly.type
_entity_poly.pdbx_seq_one_letter_code
_entity_poly.pdbx_strand_id
1 'polypeptide(L)'
;MINIKNIAKFFATFSYLGNIKYMPGTFGSLAAFPLCYIIMYFILNYKVIFSITGFSYYENQIINMFVLNLIATILIFIIGTYFTTIYLKTAKSKDPKEVVIDEVAGQMLAITLSSFSTVVMYGSNIEVYLEQNILSFLNLFLIPFLLFRLFDILKPWPINWFDQNIKGAWGVMLDDIAAAIFASVVHYVIIFFIIDLLN
;
A
#
# COMPACT_ATOMS: atom_id res chain seq x y z
N MET A 1 -10.22 30.73 11.89
CA MET A 1 -8.99 30.01 12.29
C MET A 1 -9.14 28.55 11.92
N ILE A 2 -8.19 28.01 11.15
CA ILE A 2 -8.20 26.58 10.82
C ILE A 2 -7.90 25.79 12.10
N ASN A 3 -8.82 24.93 12.53
CA ASN A 3 -8.63 24.13 13.74
C ASN A 3 -7.77 22.91 13.42
N ILE A 4 -6.55 22.87 13.96
CA ILE A 4 -5.59 21.78 13.73
C ILE A 4 -6.16 20.39 14.10
N LYS A 5 -7.11 20.32 15.04
CA LYS A 5 -7.79 19.07 15.38
C LYS A 5 -8.66 18.54 14.25
N ASN A 6 -9.34 19.44 13.53
CA ASN A 6 -10.15 19.06 12.37
C ASN A 6 -9.27 18.62 11.21
N ILE A 7 -8.12 19.28 11.00
CA ILE A 7 -7.13 18.84 10.00
C ILE A 7 -6.59 17.46 10.36
N ALA A 8 -6.18 17.25 11.61
CA ALA A 8 -5.65 15.97 12.06
C ALA A 8 -6.67 14.83 11.88
N LYS A 9 -7.95 15.08 12.22
CA LYS A 9 -9.02 14.12 11.95
C LYS A 9 -9.16 13.83 10.46
N PHE A 10 -9.16 14.86 9.61
CA PHE A 10 -9.28 14.67 8.16
C PHE A 10 -8.19 13.76 7.61
N PHE A 11 -6.93 13.97 7.99
CA PHE A 11 -5.83 13.11 7.54
C PHE A 11 -5.83 11.73 8.18
N ALA A 12 -5.97 11.63 9.51
CA ALA A 12 -5.93 10.34 10.21
C ALA A 12 -7.06 9.40 9.76
N THR A 13 -8.24 9.95 9.47
CA THR A 13 -9.40 9.19 8.95
C THR A 13 -9.43 9.06 7.42
N PHE A 14 -8.33 9.47 6.76
CA PHE A 14 -8.17 9.52 5.31
C PHE A 14 -9.39 10.12 4.57
N SER A 15 -9.54 11.45 4.66
CA SER A 15 -10.67 12.18 4.10
C SER A 15 -12.04 11.72 4.63
N TYR A 16 -12.10 11.34 5.92
CA TYR A 16 -13.29 10.84 6.60
C TYR A 16 -13.79 9.45 6.17
N LEU A 17 -13.04 8.71 5.34
CA LEU A 17 -13.37 7.31 5.02
C LEU A 17 -13.41 6.44 6.28
N GLY A 18 -12.52 6.69 7.24
CA GLY A 18 -12.52 5.97 8.52
C GLY A 18 -13.78 6.19 9.38
N ASN A 19 -14.65 7.14 9.05
CA ASN A 19 -15.94 7.31 9.74
C ASN A 19 -17.03 6.37 9.21
N ILE A 20 -16.75 5.55 8.19
CA ILE A 20 -17.71 4.56 7.71
C ILE A 20 -18.00 3.56 8.84
N LYS A 21 -19.30 3.36 9.11
CA LYS A 21 -19.77 2.61 10.28
C LYS A 21 -19.30 1.15 10.29
N TYR A 22 -19.21 0.52 9.12
CA TYR A 22 -18.90 -0.90 8.99
C TYR A 22 -17.55 -1.07 8.31
N MET A 23 -16.63 -1.79 8.98
CA MET A 23 -15.30 -2.10 8.48
C MET A 23 -14.59 -0.87 7.89
N PRO A 24 -14.46 0.24 8.66
CA PRO A 24 -13.74 1.44 8.20
C PRO A 24 -12.37 1.06 7.63
N GLY A 25 -11.80 0.02 8.26
CA GLY A 25 -10.52 -0.50 7.87
C GLY A 25 -10.38 -0.96 6.41
N THR A 26 -11.39 -1.71 5.97
CA THR A 26 -11.45 -2.20 4.60
C THR A 26 -11.57 -1.06 3.59
N PHE A 27 -12.28 0.01 3.94
CA PHE A 27 -12.37 1.19 3.09
C PHE A 27 -11.06 1.99 3.06
N GLY A 28 -10.30 2.01 4.16
CA GLY A 28 -8.92 2.51 4.21
C GLY A 28 -8.05 1.79 3.19
N SER A 29 -7.98 0.46 3.27
CA SER A 29 -7.21 -0.35 2.32
C SER A 29 -7.70 -0.18 0.87
N LEU A 30 -9.01 -0.16 0.62
CA LEU A 30 -9.56 0.06 -0.74
C LEU A 30 -9.20 1.44 -1.32
N ALA A 31 -9.01 2.46 -0.47
CA ALA A 31 -8.63 3.79 -0.93
C ALA A 31 -7.22 3.85 -1.55
N ALA A 32 -6.36 2.85 -1.27
CA ALA A 32 -5.07 2.71 -1.95
C ALA A 32 -5.22 2.48 -3.46
N PHE A 33 -6.29 1.81 -3.91
CA PHE A 33 -6.49 1.42 -5.30
C PHE A 33 -6.58 2.62 -6.25
N PRO A 34 -7.48 3.61 -6.02
CA PRO A 34 -7.53 4.79 -6.87
C PRO A 34 -6.25 5.63 -6.79
N LEU A 35 -5.54 5.67 -5.65
CA LEU A 35 -4.26 6.38 -5.53
C LEU A 35 -3.18 5.76 -6.42
N CYS A 36 -2.99 4.44 -6.31
CA CYS A 36 -2.06 3.70 -7.16
C CYS A 36 -2.45 3.78 -8.64
N TYR A 37 -3.75 3.72 -8.94
CA TYR A 37 -4.25 3.88 -10.31
C TYR A 37 -3.97 5.27 -10.89
N ILE A 38 -4.15 6.35 -10.11
CA ILE A 38 -3.82 7.72 -10.55
C ILE A 38 -2.33 7.83 -10.87
N ILE A 39 -1.46 7.29 -10.02
CA ILE A 39 0.01 7.29 -10.25
C ILE A 39 0.35 6.50 -11.52
N MET A 40 -0.23 5.30 -11.68
CA MET A 40 -0.07 4.50 -12.89
C MET A 40 -0.52 5.26 -14.14
N TYR A 41 -1.73 5.82 -14.12
CA TYR A 41 -2.28 6.59 -15.22
C TYR A 41 -1.40 7.79 -15.57
N PHE A 42 -0.88 8.51 -14.57
CA PHE A 42 0.05 9.61 -14.78
C PHE A 42 1.31 9.15 -15.51
N ILE A 43 1.96 8.07 -15.07
CA ILE A 43 3.17 7.54 -15.73
C ILE A 43 2.90 7.09 -17.17
N LEU A 44 1.75 6.42 -17.41
CA LEU A 44 1.38 5.95 -18.73
C LEU A 44 1.15 7.12 -19.72
N ASN A 45 0.62 8.25 -19.26
CA ASN A 45 0.32 9.41 -20.12
C ASN A 45 1.51 10.35 -20.33
N TYR A 46 2.30 10.63 -19.30
CA TYR A 46 3.39 11.63 -19.37
C TYR A 46 4.74 11.06 -19.85
N LYS A 47 4.82 9.74 -20.05
CA LYS A 47 6.05 8.99 -20.34
C LYS A 47 7.08 9.08 -19.20
N VAL A 48 8.05 8.16 -19.28
CA VAL A 48 9.16 7.91 -18.35
C VAL A 48 9.73 9.20 -17.74
N ILE A 49 9.60 9.38 -16.41
CA ILE A 49 10.09 10.58 -15.68
C ILE A 49 11.62 10.59 -15.65
N PHE A 50 12.22 9.43 -15.41
CA PHE A 50 13.66 9.21 -15.48
C PHE A 50 13.96 7.89 -16.18
N SER A 51 15.02 7.86 -17.00
CA SER A 51 15.46 6.64 -17.65
C SER A 51 16.78 6.15 -17.06
N ILE A 52 16.89 4.84 -16.87
CA ILE A 52 18.10 4.16 -16.49
C ILE A 52 18.70 3.56 -17.76
N THR A 53 19.94 3.94 -18.06
CA THR A 53 20.68 3.42 -19.21
C THR A 53 20.78 1.90 -19.13
N GLY A 54 20.45 1.21 -20.23
CA GLY A 54 20.48 -0.26 -20.31
C GLY A 54 19.13 -0.94 -20.12
N PHE A 55 18.09 -0.21 -19.69
CA PHE A 55 16.72 -0.73 -19.63
C PHE A 55 15.90 -0.28 -20.84
N SER A 56 14.97 -1.13 -21.29
CA SER A 56 13.98 -0.84 -22.32
C SER A 56 13.00 0.26 -21.86
N TYR A 57 12.19 0.77 -22.79
CA TYR A 57 11.18 1.78 -22.48
C TYR A 57 10.16 1.28 -21.43
N TYR A 58 9.68 0.05 -21.58
CA TYR A 58 8.67 -0.54 -20.70
C TYR A 58 9.22 -0.88 -19.31
N GLU A 59 10.45 -1.38 -19.23
CA GLU A 59 11.12 -1.60 -17.94
C GLU A 59 11.30 -0.28 -17.19
N ASN A 60 11.72 0.79 -17.89
CA ASN A 60 11.79 2.12 -17.31
C ASN A 60 10.41 2.59 -16.81
N GLN A 61 9.32 2.39 -17.56
CA GLN A 61 7.98 2.75 -17.09
C GLN A 61 7.60 2.05 -15.77
N ILE A 62 7.88 0.75 -15.65
CA ILE A 62 7.60 -0.01 -14.43
C ILE A 62 8.42 0.49 -13.25
N ILE A 63 9.72 0.74 -13.45
CA ILE A 63 10.60 1.29 -12.41
C ILE A 63 10.08 2.66 -11.94
N ASN A 64 9.65 3.52 -12.87
CA ASN A 64 9.08 4.83 -12.53
C ASN A 64 7.77 4.67 -11.73
N MET A 65 6.88 3.76 -12.12
CA MET A 65 5.65 3.47 -11.36
C MET A 65 5.97 2.98 -9.95
N PHE A 66 6.93 2.07 -9.81
CA PHE A 66 7.36 1.54 -8.51
C PHE A 66 7.91 2.66 -7.63
N VAL A 67 8.85 3.46 -8.14
CA VAL A 67 9.50 4.54 -7.39
C VAL A 67 8.49 5.61 -6.97
N LEU A 68 7.58 6.02 -7.85
CA LEU A 68 6.56 7.00 -7.49
C LEU A 68 5.58 6.48 -6.44
N ASN A 69 5.10 5.24 -6.58
CA ASN A 69 4.22 4.65 -5.57
C ASN A 69 4.93 4.50 -4.23
N LEU A 70 6.21 4.14 -4.22
CA LEU A 70 7.01 4.06 -3.00
C LEU A 70 7.18 5.43 -2.34
N ILE A 71 7.49 6.47 -3.12
CA ILE A 71 7.57 7.86 -2.62
C ILE A 71 6.22 8.29 -2.05
N ALA A 72 5.13 8.06 -2.77
CA ALA A 72 3.77 8.41 -2.29
C ALA A 72 3.43 7.68 -0.98
N THR A 73 3.78 6.39 -0.88
CA THR A 73 3.60 5.59 0.33
C THR A 73 4.40 6.16 1.51
N ILE A 74 5.67 6.52 1.30
CA ILE A 74 6.52 7.15 2.33
C ILE A 74 5.94 8.50 2.77
N LEU A 75 5.45 9.30 1.83
CA LEU A 75 4.81 10.58 2.15
C LEU A 75 3.54 10.38 2.97
N ILE A 76 2.67 9.44 2.60
CA ILE A 76 1.46 9.10 3.37
C ILE A 76 1.84 8.57 4.74
N PHE A 77 2.89 7.75 4.86
CA PHE A 77 3.38 7.26 6.14
C PHE A 77 3.84 8.41 7.05
N ILE A 78 4.64 9.35 6.54
CA ILE A 78 5.14 10.51 7.30
C ILE A 78 3.97 11.42 7.72
N ILE A 79 3.10 11.78 6.77
CA ILE A 79 1.93 12.63 7.01
C ILE A 79 0.96 11.95 7.99
N GLY A 80 0.70 10.66 7.79
CA GLY A 80 -0.15 9.83 8.64
C GLY A 80 0.38 9.76 10.06
N THR A 81 1.67 9.44 10.24
CA THR A 81 2.30 9.41 11.58
C THR A 81 2.16 10.76 12.29
N TYR A 82 2.41 11.86 11.59
CA TYR A 82 2.29 13.22 12.15
C TYR A 82 0.86 13.56 12.57
N PHE A 83 -0.12 13.38 11.68
CA PHE A 83 -1.51 13.74 11.99
C PHE A 83 -2.19 12.76 12.93
N THR A 84 -1.88 11.47 12.87
CA THR A 84 -2.32 10.47 13.85
C THR A 84 -1.78 10.82 15.24
N THR A 85 -0.54 11.30 15.38
CA THR A 85 0.00 11.77 16.67
C THR A 85 -0.84 12.91 17.26
N ILE A 86 -1.27 13.87 16.43
CA ILE A 86 -2.11 14.99 16.88
C ILE A 86 -3.53 14.49 17.21
N TYR A 87 -4.07 13.62 16.37
CA TYR A 87 -5.42 13.09 16.49
C TYR A 87 -5.60 12.26 17.77
N LEU A 88 -4.64 11.37 18.07
CA LEU A 88 -4.65 10.51 19.27
C LEU A 88 -4.69 11.29 20.58
N LYS A 89 -4.15 12.52 20.64
CA LYS A 89 -4.24 13.39 21.83
C LYS A 89 -5.68 13.84 22.14
N THR A 90 -6.56 13.75 21.16
CA THR A 90 -7.96 14.20 21.24
C THR A 90 -8.96 13.06 21.08
N ALA A 91 -8.47 11.86 20.76
CA ALA A 91 -9.29 10.67 20.60
C ALA A 91 -9.87 10.23 21.96
N LYS A 92 -11.12 9.75 21.94
CA LYS A 92 -11.77 9.20 23.13
C LYS A 92 -11.28 7.80 23.46
N SER A 93 -10.90 7.04 22.43
CA SER A 93 -10.33 5.70 22.54
C SER A 93 -8.81 5.78 22.49
N LYS A 94 -8.14 4.87 23.21
CA LYS A 94 -6.69 4.66 23.08
C LYS A 94 -6.31 4.08 21.71
N ASP A 95 -7.26 3.42 21.06
CA ASP A 95 -7.13 2.80 19.74
C ASP A 95 -8.40 3.09 18.90
N PRO A 96 -8.44 4.23 18.22
CA PRO A 96 -9.60 4.66 17.43
C PRO A 96 -9.65 3.94 16.07
N LYS A 97 -10.69 3.13 15.87
CA LYS A 97 -10.93 2.36 14.62
C LYS A 97 -11.15 3.24 13.38
N GLU A 98 -11.40 4.53 13.58
CA GLU A 98 -11.55 5.49 12.49
C GLU A 98 -10.20 5.98 11.92
N VAL A 99 -9.07 5.69 12.56
CA VAL A 99 -7.75 5.91 11.95
C VAL A 99 -7.53 4.82 10.92
N VAL A 100 -7.37 5.21 9.67
CA VAL A 100 -7.27 4.31 8.51
C VAL A 100 -6.19 4.73 7.51
N ILE A 101 -5.39 5.75 7.84
CA ILE A 101 -4.29 6.24 6.99
C ILE A 101 -3.08 5.29 7.02
N ASP A 102 -2.91 4.60 8.13
CA ASP A 102 -2.07 3.41 8.32
C ASP A 102 -2.41 2.35 7.26
N GLU A 103 -3.70 2.02 7.10
CA GLU A 103 -4.11 0.96 6.18
C GLU A 103 -3.96 1.35 4.72
N VAL A 104 -4.16 2.64 4.41
CA VAL A 104 -3.86 3.19 3.08
C VAL A 104 -2.37 3.03 2.79
N ALA A 105 -1.50 3.43 3.73
CA ALA A 105 -0.06 3.31 3.57
C ALA A 105 0.39 1.84 3.45
N GLY A 106 -0.12 0.96 4.31
CA GLY A 106 0.17 -0.47 4.28
C GLY A 106 -0.28 -1.11 2.99
N GLN A 107 -1.51 -0.86 2.54
CA GLN A 107 -2.02 -1.42 1.29
C GLN A 107 -1.28 -0.88 0.06
N MET A 108 -0.93 0.40 0.03
CA MET A 108 -0.10 0.98 -1.04
C MET A 108 1.28 0.33 -1.06
N LEU A 109 1.90 0.11 0.10
CA LEU A 109 3.19 -0.59 0.17
C LEU A 109 3.06 -2.03 -0.35
N ALA A 110 2.03 -2.76 0.07
CA ALA A 110 1.79 -4.14 -0.34
C ALA A 110 1.63 -4.25 -1.87
N ILE A 111 0.86 -3.36 -2.49
CA ILE A 111 0.70 -3.29 -3.96
C ILE A 111 2.04 -2.95 -4.61
N THR A 112 2.75 -1.94 -4.09
CA THR A 112 4.02 -1.47 -4.64
C THR A 112 5.07 -2.59 -4.64
N LEU A 113 5.30 -3.24 -3.51
CA LEU A 113 6.27 -4.32 -3.38
C LEU A 113 5.87 -5.55 -4.18
N SER A 114 4.57 -5.87 -4.22
CA SER A 114 4.07 -6.99 -5.02
C SER A 114 4.18 -6.73 -6.52
N SER A 115 4.16 -5.46 -6.97
CA SER A 115 4.29 -5.14 -8.39
C SER A 115 5.61 -5.59 -9.03
N PHE A 116 6.67 -5.73 -8.24
CA PHE A 116 7.95 -6.23 -8.74
C PHE A 116 7.91 -7.75 -9.00
N SER A 117 6.94 -8.50 -8.46
CA SER A 117 6.70 -9.90 -8.84
C SER A 117 6.30 -10.06 -10.31
N THR A 118 5.63 -9.06 -10.89
CA THR A 118 5.34 -9.02 -12.33
C THR A 118 6.61 -8.99 -13.17
N VAL A 119 7.62 -8.22 -12.74
CA VAL A 119 8.92 -8.18 -13.42
C VAL A 119 9.57 -9.56 -13.39
N VAL A 120 9.47 -10.25 -12.26
CA VAL A 120 9.98 -11.63 -12.09
C VAL A 120 9.24 -12.62 -13.00
N MET A 121 7.90 -12.53 -13.08
CA MET A 121 7.08 -13.45 -13.89
C MET A 121 7.33 -13.31 -15.39
N TYR A 122 7.33 -12.07 -15.88
CA TYR A 122 7.26 -11.82 -17.33
C TYR A 122 8.63 -11.52 -17.94
N GLY A 123 9.64 -11.16 -17.14
CA GLY A 123 10.99 -10.89 -17.61
C GLY A 123 11.00 -9.93 -18.80
N SER A 124 11.67 -10.32 -19.89
CA SER A 124 11.72 -9.54 -21.13
C SER A 124 10.39 -9.43 -21.89
N ASN A 125 9.39 -10.24 -21.56
CA ASN A 125 8.06 -10.23 -22.18
C ASN A 125 7.08 -9.29 -21.45
N ILE A 126 7.60 -8.33 -20.70
CA ILE A 126 6.82 -7.38 -19.89
C ILE A 126 5.82 -6.56 -20.72
N GLU A 127 6.06 -6.40 -22.03
CA GLU A 127 5.16 -5.70 -22.95
C GLU A 127 3.77 -6.35 -22.99
N VAL A 128 3.70 -7.69 -22.89
CA VAL A 128 2.46 -8.47 -22.85
C VAL A 128 1.63 -8.14 -21.59
N TYR A 129 2.29 -7.71 -20.50
CA TYR A 129 1.63 -7.41 -19.24
C TYR A 129 0.84 -6.10 -19.27
N LEU A 130 1.27 -5.13 -20.08
CA LEU A 130 0.61 -3.83 -20.19
C LEU A 130 -0.66 -3.87 -21.04
N GLU A 131 -0.91 -4.97 -21.75
CA GLU A 131 -2.25 -5.28 -22.27
C GLU A 131 -3.15 -5.61 -21.08
N GLN A 132 -4.14 -4.74 -20.83
CA GLN A 132 -5.01 -4.71 -19.64
C GLN A 132 -5.86 -5.99 -19.46
N ASN A 133 -5.23 -7.10 -19.09
CA ASN A 133 -5.89 -8.38 -18.85
C ASN A 133 -6.41 -8.44 -17.40
N ILE A 134 -7.58 -9.06 -17.20
CA ILE A 134 -8.19 -9.27 -15.88
C ILE A 134 -7.21 -9.96 -14.92
N LEU A 135 -6.36 -10.85 -15.43
CA LEU A 135 -5.35 -11.58 -14.67
C LEU A 135 -4.29 -10.64 -14.05
N SER A 136 -3.86 -9.63 -14.81
CA SER A 136 -2.91 -8.61 -14.34
C SER A 136 -3.49 -7.81 -13.18
N PHE A 137 -4.77 -7.42 -13.29
CA PHE A 137 -5.46 -6.71 -12.21
C PHE A 137 -5.59 -7.57 -10.95
N LEU A 138 -5.98 -8.84 -11.08
CA LEU A 138 -6.10 -9.76 -9.94
C LEU A 138 -4.75 -9.93 -9.23
N ASN A 139 -3.67 -10.12 -9.98
CA ASN A 139 -2.33 -10.29 -9.42
C ASN A 139 -1.80 -9.02 -8.74
N LEU A 140 -2.03 -7.83 -9.29
CA LEU A 140 -1.47 -6.59 -8.70
C LEU A 140 -2.30 -5.98 -7.58
N PHE A 141 -3.63 -6.13 -7.64
CA PHE A 141 -4.52 -5.42 -6.73
C PHE A 141 -5.23 -6.38 -5.80
N LEU A 142 -5.83 -7.47 -6.32
CA LEU A 142 -6.67 -8.33 -5.49
C LEU A 142 -5.85 -9.22 -4.53
N ILE A 143 -4.84 -9.95 -5.02
CA ILE A 143 -4.06 -10.84 -4.15
C ILE A 143 -3.31 -10.05 -3.07
N PRO A 144 -2.60 -8.94 -3.38
CA PRO A 144 -1.95 -8.13 -2.36
C PRO A 144 -2.94 -7.53 -1.37
N PHE A 145 -4.16 -7.19 -1.80
CA PHE A 145 -5.22 -6.73 -0.90
C PHE A 145 -5.66 -7.79 0.09
N LEU A 146 -5.97 -9.00 -0.40
CA LEU A 146 -6.40 -10.09 0.46
C LEU A 146 -5.30 -10.51 1.43
N LEU A 147 -4.05 -10.61 0.96
CA LEU A 147 -2.91 -10.97 1.80
C LEU A 147 -2.61 -9.88 2.84
N PHE A 148 -2.63 -8.61 2.45
CA PHE A 148 -2.45 -7.50 3.40
C PHE A 148 -3.49 -7.56 4.51
N ARG A 149 -4.79 -7.65 4.16
CA ARG A 149 -5.85 -7.75 5.18
C ARG A 149 -5.72 -9.00 6.04
N LEU A 150 -5.31 -10.13 5.47
CA LEU A 150 -5.06 -11.35 6.22
C LEU A 150 -3.99 -11.11 7.30
N PHE A 151 -2.87 -10.50 6.95
CA PHE A 151 -1.77 -10.27 7.89
C PHE A 151 -2.03 -9.13 8.88
N ASP A 152 -2.73 -8.08 8.48
CA ASP A 152 -3.18 -7.00 9.38
C ASP A 152 -4.18 -7.55 10.43
N ILE A 153 -5.10 -8.44 10.04
CA ILE A 153 -6.06 -9.03 10.99
C ILE A 153 -5.40 -10.09 11.88
N LEU A 154 -4.55 -10.95 11.32
CA LEU A 154 -3.94 -12.06 12.08
C LEU A 154 -2.76 -11.62 12.95
N LYS A 155 -2.03 -10.57 12.54
CA LYS A 155 -0.81 -10.06 13.18
C LYS A 155 0.15 -11.18 13.65
N PRO A 156 0.64 -12.09 12.77
CA PRO A 156 1.63 -13.08 13.18
C PRO A 156 2.91 -12.41 13.70
N TRP A 157 3.72 -13.13 14.48
CA TRP A 157 5.04 -12.62 14.88
C TRP A 157 5.89 -12.33 13.62
N PRO A 158 6.57 -11.16 13.53
CA PRO A 158 6.79 -10.14 14.56
C PRO A 158 5.80 -8.94 14.52
N ILE A 159 4.74 -8.97 13.71
CA ILE A 159 3.76 -7.87 13.59
C ILE A 159 3.11 -7.58 14.94
N ASN A 160 2.62 -8.61 15.64
CA ASN A 160 2.07 -8.45 16.99
C ASN A 160 3.08 -7.89 18.01
N TRP A 161 4.38 -8.11 17.81
CA TRP A 161 5.40 -7.58 18.70
C TRP A 161 5.51 -6.07 18.54
N PHE A 162 5.46 -5.56 17.31
CA PHE A 162 5.46 -4.11 17.05
C PHE A 162 4.22 -3.44 17.67
N ASP A 163 3.03 -3.99 17.44
CA ASP A 163 1.76 -3.52 18.02
C ASP A 163 1.79 -3.47 19.56
N GLN A 164 2.38 -4.49 20.19
CA GLN A 164 2.45 -4.57 21.65
C GLN A 164 3.53 -3.67 22.27
N ASN A 165 4.67 -3.47 21.61
CA ASN A 165 5.83 -2.80 22.21
C ASN A 165 6.01 -1.34 21.76
N ILE A 166 5.53 -0.97 20.58
CA ILE A 166 5.59 0.40 20.06
C ILE A 166 4.22 1.05 20.27
N LYS A 167 4.19 2.23 20.90
CA LYS A 167 2.94 2.93 21.25
C LYS A 167 2.79 4.24 20.51
N GLY A 168 1.54 4.71 20.46
CA GLY A 168 1.17 5.93 19.75
C GLY A 168 1.15 5.73 18.24
N ALA A 169 1.24 6.83 17.48
CA ALA A 169 1.10 6.80 16.02
C ALA A 169 2.14 5.90 15.33
N TRP A 170 3.35 5.80 15.88
CA TRP A 170 4.36 4.89 15.31
C TRP A 170 3.96 3.42 15.39
N GLY A 171 3.33 3.00 16.50
CA GLY A 171 2.85 1.63 16.63
C GLY A 171 1.77 1.31 15.59
N VAL A 172 0.78 2.22 15.50
CA VAL A 172 -0.36 2.14 14.57
C VAL A 172 0.06 2.18 13.10
N MET A 173 1.15 2.88 12.75
CA MET A 173 1.59 2.94 11.36
C MET A 173 2.54 1.78 11.01
N LEU A 174 3.34 1.29 11.97
CA LEU A 174 4.37 0.28 11.71
C LEU A 174 3.81 -1.15 11.64
N ASP A 175 2.73 -1.46 12.35
CA ASP A 175 2.10 -2.77 12.28
C ASP A 175 1.55 -3.06 10.87
N ASP A 176 0.92 -2.07 10.22
CA ASP A 176 0.44 -2.16 8.85
C ASP A 176 1.58 -2.23 7.82
N ILE A 177 2.68 -1.50 8.04
CA ILE A 177 3.87 -1.63 7.20
C ILE A 177 4.47 -3.03 7.31
N ALA A 178 4.51 -3.61 8.52
CA ALA A 178 4.97 -4.97 8.71
C ALA A 178 4.03 -6.00 8.06
N ALA A 179 2.70 -5.81 8.17
CA ALA A 179 1.72 -6.63 7.47
C ALA A 179 1.88 -6.57 5.94
N ALA A 180 2.15 -5.39 5.39
CA ALA A 180 2.42 -5.21 3.96
C ALA A 180 3.66 -5.97 3.48
N ILE A 181 4.75 -5.94 4.25
CA ILE A 181 5.98 -6.69 3.92
C ILE A 181 5.69 -8.20 3.92
N PHE A 182 4.98 -8.71 4.94
CA PHE A 182 4.57 -10.11 5.01
C PHE A 182 3.70 -10.51 3.82
N ALA A 183 2.71 -9.68 3.49
CA ALA A 183 1.83 -9.88 2.34
C ALA A 183 2.63 -10.00 1.04
N SER A 184 3.59 -9.10 0.82
CA SER A 184 4.44 -9.13 -0.37
C SER A 184 5.31 -10.36 -0.43
N VAL A 185 5.97 -10.77 0.66
CA VAL A 185 6.80 -11.99 0.68
C VAL A 185 5.97 -13.22 0.30
N VAL A 186 4.78 -13.36 0.88
CA VAL A 186 3.88 -14.48 0.54
C VAL A 186 3.38 -14.39 -0.89
N HIS A 187 3.10 -13.17 -1.39
CA HIS A 187 2.77 -12.95 -2.79
C HIS A 187 3.87 -13.49 -3.71
N TYR A 188 5.15 -13.16 -3.46
CA TYR A 188 6.28 -13.69 -4.25
C TYR A 188 6.35 -15.21 -4.24
N VAL A 189 6.12 -15.84 -3.09
CA VAL A 189 6.11 -17.32 -2.97
C VAL A 189 5.00 -17.91 -3.83
N ILE A 190 3.78 -17.36 -3.77
CA ILE A 190 2.65 -17.79 -4.60
C ILE A 190 3.00 -17.67 -6.09
N ILE A 191 3.55 -16.52 -6.49
CA ILE A 191 3.95 -16.27 -7.87
C ILE A 191 5.03 -17.25 -8.33
N PHE A 192 6.03 -17.53 -7.51
CA PHE A 192 7.08 -18.49 -7.83
C PHE A 192 6.51 -19.88 -8.13
N PHE A 193 5.60 -20.39 -7.28
CA PHE A 193 4.95 -21.68 -7.53
C PHE A 193 4.06 -21.68 -8.77
N ILE A 194 3.37 -20.58 -9.07
CA ILE A 194 2.58 -20.46 -10.30
C ILE A 194 3.48 -20.55 -11.53
N ILE A 195 4.62 -19.86 -11.53
CA ILE A 195 5.59 -19.93 -12.64
C ILE A 195 6.11 -21.36 -12.80
N ASP A 196 6.51 -22.00 -11.71
CA ASP A 196 7.03 -23.38 -11.73
C ASP A 196 6.00 -24.38 -12.28
N LEU A 197 4.72 -24.23 -11.93
CA LEU A 197 3.63 -25.09 -12.44
C LEU A 197 3.29 -24.88 -13.92
N LEU A 198 3.65 -23.73 -14.50
CA LEU A 198 3.34 -23.39 -15.89
C LEU A 198 4.46 -23.77 -16.87
N ASN A 199 5.64 -24.15 -16.37
CA ASN A 199 6.79 -24.63 -17.16
C ASN A 199 6.83 -26.16 -17.24
#